data_AF-A0A661VBT2-F1
#
_entry.id   AF-A0A661VBT2-F1
#
_cell.length_a   1.000
_cell.length_b   1.000
_cell.length_c   1.000
_cell.angle_alpha   90.00
_cell.angle_beta   90.00
_cell.angle_gamma   90.00
#
_symmetry.space_group_name_H-M   'P 1'
#
loop_
_entity.id
_entity.type
_entity.pdbx_description
1 polymer ?
#
loop_
_entity_poly.entity_id
_entity_poly.type
_entity_poly.pdbx_seq_one_letter_code
_entity_poly.pdbx_strand_id
1 'polypeptide(L)'
;MRTYLEDTYGDNIRFVYRHLPLISIHDKAVITAEASEAAAAQGKFFEMHDLLYERQQEWSPLPEGEIEAQLVQYAEELDLDTDRFAQELSDHVYQEKILADYEEYSEYGPMATPTYVVNNTFYPTQAFGGFGRLIDFIALLNLQDRFYSTPPPQVIDTNKDYVATIQTERGDIVIELYDDQVPVNVNSFVFLARDGWYDGVTFHRVIPGFVAQAGDPTGSGMGYPGYRCDDEIVSTLTYDKAGVVGMASAGPGTSSIGSQFFITYDAAPQLDGNYTIIGQVVEGMDVARKLTPVEPGQGITGDEIKTISIEER
;
A
#
# COMPACT_ATOMS: atom_id res chain seq x y z
N MET A 1 -7.22 7.93 8.93
CA MET A 1 -7.53 7.28 7.63
C MET A 1 -7.67 8.30 6.53
N ARG A 2 -8.70 9.16 6.55
CA ARG A 2 -8.93 10.21 5.55
C ARG A 2 -7.70 11.06 5.27
N THR A 3 -7.13 11.71 6.29
CA THR A 3 -5.94 12.57 6.15
C THR A 3 -4.79 11.84 5.46
N TYR A 4 -4.53 10.58 5.85
CA TYR A 4 -3.51 9.76 5.19
C TYR A 4 -3.81 9.56 3.69
N LEU A 5 -5.06 9.25 3.33
CA LEU A 5 -5.45 9.04 1.94
C LEU A 5 -5.33 10.34 1.12
N GLU A 6 -5.77 11.46 1.69
CA GLU A 6 -5.66 12.80 1.08
C GLU A 6 -4.18 13.20 0.89
N ASP A 7 -3.35 13.04 1.92
CA ASP A 7 -1.91 13.38 1.86
C ASP A 7 -1.13 12.48 0.90
N THR A 8 -1.49 11.19 0.83
CA THR A 8 -0.75 10.20 0.04
C THR A 8 -1.15 10.21 -1.43
N TYR A 9 -2.45 10.32 -1.73
CA TYR A 9 -2.96 10.15 -3.09
C TYR A 9 -3.53 11.43 -3.70
N GLY A 10 -3.78 12.47 -2.91
CA GLY A 10 -4.34 13.74 -3.37
C GLY A 10 -5.62 13.53 -4.18
N ASP A 11 -5.70 14.18 -5.34
CA ASP A 11 -6.86 14.14 -6.24
C ASP A 11 -7.07 12.79 -6.94
N ASN A 12 -6.12 11.84 -6.83
CA ASN A 12 -6.27 10.50 -7.42
C ASN A 12 -7.22 9.61 -6.61
N ILE A 13 -7.63 10.03 -5.41
CA ILE A 13 -8.61 9.31 -4.61
C ILE A 13 -9.77 10.24 -4.24
N ARG A 14 -10.98 9.69 -4.31
CA ARG A 14 -12.16 10.32 -3.72
C ARG A 14 -12.59 9.53 -2.50
N PHE A 15 -12.47 10.15 -1.32
CA PHE A 15 -13.02 9.59 -0.10
C PHE A 15 -14.51 9.91 0.01
N VAL A 16 -15.34 8.89 0.24
CA VAL A 16 -16.76 9.03 0.50
C VAL A 16 -17.06 8.33 1.83
N TYR A 17 -17.58 9.09 2.79
CA TYR A 17 -18.10 8.55 4.03
C TYR A 17 -19.59 8.24 3.85
N ARG A 18 -20.03 7.11 4.41
CA ARG A 18 -21.44 6.71 4.47
C ARG A 18 -21.76 6.23 5.86
N HIS A 19 -22.92 6.65 6.36
CA HIS A 19 -23.36 6.26 7.70
C HIS A 19 -23.82 4.80 7.69
N LEU A 20 -23.41 4.04 8.71
CA LEU A 20 -23.96 2.72 8.99
C LEU A 20 -24.37 2.64 10.46
N PRO A 21 -25.39 3.42 10.88
CA PRO A 21 -25.81 3.48 12.28
C PRO A 21 -26.39 2.12 12.70
N LEU A 22 -25.86 1.52 13.76
CA LEU A 22 -26.36 0.26 14.30
C LEU A 22 -27.59 0.49 15.18
N ILE A 23 -28.69 0.91 14.54
CA ILE A 23 -29.94 1.35 15.19
C ILE A 23 -30.58 0.30 16.11
N SER A 24 -30.27 -0.99 15.91
CA SER A 24 -30.81 -2.08 16.73
C SER A 24 -30.15 -2.20 18.11
N ILE A 25 -28.98 -1.60 18.30
CA ILE A 25 -28.18 -1.73 19.54
C ILE A 25 -27.67 -0.39 20.09
N HIS A 26 -27.82 0.70 19.33
CA HIS A 26 -27.37 2.04 19.72
C HIS A 26 -28.49 3.05 19.49
N ASP A 27 -29.15 3.46 20.58
CA ASP A 27 -30.26 4.41 20.61
C ASP A 27 -29.89 5.81 20.08
N LYS A 28 -28.61 6.20 20.21
CA LYS A 28 -28.08 7.50 19.75
C LYS A 28 -27.40 7.46 18.38
N ALA A 29 -27.40 6.34 17.69
CA ALA A 29 -26.67 6.20 16.42
C ALA A 29 -27.20 7.12 15.31
N VAL A 30 -28.52 7.30 15.23
CA VAL A 30 -29.12 8.16 14.20
C VAL A 30 -28.84 9.64 14.50
N ILE A 31 -29.13 10.10 15.72
CA ILE A 31 -29.01 11.53 16.04
C ILE A 31 -27.57 12.05 16.00
N THR A 32 -26.59 11.20 16.31
CA THR A 32 -25.17 11.55 16.17
C THR A 32 -24.70 11.57 14.69
N ALA A 33 -25.28 10.73 13.84
CA ALA A 33 -25.10 10.81 12.40
C ALA A 33 -25.75 12.09 11.82
N GLU A 34 -26.94 12.46 12.29
CA GLU A 34 -27.63 13.70 11.92
C GLU A 34 -26.82 14.93 12.32
N ALA A 35 -26.22 14.94 13.52
CA ALA A 35 -25.31 16.01 13.95
C ALA A 35 -24.12 16.19 13.00
N SER A 36 -23.54 15.09 12.54
CA SER A 36 -22.43 15.13 11.58
C SER A 36 -22.88 15.74 10.24
N GLU A 37 -24.08 15.40 9.75
CA GLU A 37 -24.66 15.95 8.52
C GLU A 37 -25.08 17.43 8.65
N ALA A 38 -25.65 17.83 9.78
CA ALA A 38 -25.97 19.24 10.07
C ALA A 38 -24.70 20.09 10.11
N ALA A 39 -23.62 19.57 10.69
CA ALA A 39 -22.30 20.20 10.60
C ALA A 39 -21.74 20.20 9.17
N ALA A 40 -21.98 19.14 8.38
CA ALA A 40 -21.58 19.07 6.97
C ALA A 40 -22.18 20.20 6.13
N ALA A 41 -23.46 20.50 6.36
CA ALA A 41 -24.17 21.58 5.68
C ALA A 41 -23.65 22.98 6.04
N GLN A 42 -22.70 23.05 6.97
CA GLN A 42 -21.96 24.24 7.39
C GLN A 42 -20.44 24.09 7.16
N GLY A 43 -20.00 23.03 6.47
CA GLY A 43 -18.59 22.80 6.12
C GLY A 43 -17.74 22.15 7.22
N LYS A 44 -18.36 21.56 8.25
CA LYS A 44 -17.69 21.02 9.46
C LYS A 44 -17.99 19.55 9.74
N PHE A 45 -18.23 18.75 8.69
CA PHE A 45 -18.56 17.32 8.84
C PHE A 45 -17.50 16.57 9.67
N PHE A 46 -16.22 16.67 9.29
CA PHE A 46 -15.16 15.91 9.94
C PHE A 46 -14.86 16.42 11.34
N GLU A 47 -14.94 17.72 11.57
CA GLU A 47 -14.77 18.29 12.90
C GLU A 47 -15.84 17.79 13.88
N MET A 48 -17.11 17.74 13.47
CA MET A 48 -18.18 17.17 14.31
C MET A 48 -18.02 15.65 14.45
N HIS A 49 -17.73 14.94 13.36
CA HIS A 49 -17.48 13.50 13.38
C HIS A 49 -16.36 13.14 14.38
N ASP A 50 -15.20 13.77 14.26
CA ASP A 50 -14.03 13.46 15.10
C ASP A 50 -14.32 13.79 16.57
N LEU A 51 -14.98 14.92 16.85
CA LEU A 51 -15.38 15.31 18.20
C LEU A 51 -16.33 14.28 18.85
N LEU A 52 -17.30 13.75 18.09
CA LEU A 52 -18.23 12.71 18.58
C LEU A 52 -17.49 11.43 18.99
N TYR A 53 -16.47 11.02 18.23
CA TYR A 53 -15.66 9.85 18.58
C TYR A 53 -14.73 10.11 19.75
N GLU A 54 -14.05 11.26 19.77
CA GLU A 54 -13.09 11.64 20.81
C GLU A 54 -13.78 11.81 22.17
N ARG A 55 -15.00 12.36 22.18
CA ARG A 55 -15.78 12.66 23.39
C ARG A 55 -16.92 11.69 23.65
N GLN A 56 -16.82 10.47 23.14
CA GLN A 56 -17.86 9.45 23.30
C GLN A 56 -18.32 9.25 24.76
N GLN A 57 -17.41 9.38 25.73
CA GLN A 57 -17.73 9.20 27.14
C GLN A 57 -18.67 10.28 27.71
N GLU A 58 -18.76 11.44 27.07
CA GLU A 58 -19.60 12.56 27.52
C GLU A 58 -21.06 12.37 27.12
N TRP A 59 -21.32 11.96 25.87
CA TRP A 59 -22.67 11.91 25.32
C TRP A 59 -23.30 10.51 25.31
N SER A 60 -22.49 9.45 25.19
CA SER A 60 -23.01 8.07 25.08
C SER A 60 -23.86 7.65 26.30
N PRO A 61 -23.51 8.02 27.56
CA PRO A 61 -24.32 7.68 28.73
C PRO A 61 -25.60 8.50 28.89
N LEU A 62 -25.76 9.61 28.15
CA LEU A 62 -26.89 10.51 28.33
C LEU A 62 -28.22 9.83 27.96
N PRO A 63 -29.34 10.15 28.62
CA PRO A 63 -30.66 9.81 28.12
C PRO A 63 -30.89 10.39 26.72
N GLU A 64 -31.71 9.72 25.90
CA GLU A 64 -32.04 10.16 24.53
C GLU A 64 -32.54 11.61 24.48
N GLY A 65 -33.36 12.03 25.45
CA GLY A 65 -33.86 13.41 25.51
C GLY A 65 -32.85 14.48 25.95
N GLU A 66 -31.63 14.09 26.32
CA GLU A 66 -30.59 15.02 26.79
C GLU A 66 -29.44 15.19 25.78
N ILE A 67 -29.33 14.31 24.77
CA ILE A 67 -28.21 14.35 23.83
C ILE A 67 -28.24 15.57 22.91
N GLU A 68 -29.41 16.04 22.47
CA GLU A 68 -29.51 17.21 21.58
C GLU A 68 -28.82 18.45 22.18
N ALA A 69 -29.01 18.70 23.47
CA ALA A 69 -28.36 19.81 24.16
C ALA A 69 -26.83 19.67 24.16
N GLN A 70 -26.31 18.45 24.29
CA GLN A 70 -24.88 18.17 24.20
C GLN A 70 -24.34 18.38 22.78
N LEU A 71 -25.09 17.97 21.76
CA LEU A 71 -24.72 18.16 20.35
C LEU A 71 -24.73 19.64 19.95
N VAL A 72 -25.65 20.44 20.49
CA VAL A 72 -25.67 21.90 20.28
C VAL A 72 -24.45 22.58 20.93
N GLN A 73 -24.00 22.12 22.11
CA GLN A 73 -22.75 22.62 22.69
C GLN A 73 -21.54 22.33 21.80
N TYR A 74 -21.48 21.13 21.21
CA TYR A 74 -20.45 20.78 20.24
C TYR A 74 -20.52 21.65 18.98
N ALA A 75 -21.72 21.97 18.50
CA ALA A 75 -21.90 22.89 17.39
C ALA A 75 -21.40 24.32 17.74
N GLU A 76 -21.64 24.79 18.96
CA GLU A 76 -21.10 26.07 19.46
C GLU A 76 -19.56 26.06 19.49
N GLU A 77 -18.94 24.98 20.00
CA GLU A 77 -17.49 24.82 20.02
C GLU A 77 -16.84 24.82 18.63
N LEU A 78 -17.60 24.42 17.60
CA LEU A 78 -17.17 24.37 16.21
C LEU A 78 -17.51 25.64 15.41
N ASP A 79 -17.96 26.71 16.10
CA ASP A 79 -18.38 27.99 15.52
C ASP A 79 -19.51 27.83 14.47
N LEU A 80 -20.46 26.91 14.71
CA LEU A 80 -21.62 26.69 13.85
C LEU A 80 -22.78 27.64 14.20
N ASP A 81 -23.70 27.82 13.26
CA ASP A 81 -25.02 28.40 13.53
C ASP A 81 -25.84 27.39 14.36
N THR A 82 -25.87 27.61 15.67
CA THR A 82 -26.48 26.71 16.64
C THR A 82 -28.01 26.70 16.56
N ASP A 83 -28.64 27.82 16.19
CA ASP A 83 -30.09 27.89 15.98
C ASP A 83 -30.50 27.03 14.78
N ARG A 84 -29.78 27.17 13.66
CA ARG A 84 -29.98 26.33 12.48
C ARG A 84 -29.70 24.87 12.79
N PHE A 85 -28.59 24.57 13.46
CA PHE A 85 -28.20 23.21 13.80
C PHE A 85 -29.23 22.51 14.69
N ALA A 86 -29.70 23.19 15.74
CA ALA A 86 -30.73 22.65 16.64
C ALA A 86 -32.05 22.41 15.90
N GLN A 87 -32.45 23.32 15.01
CA GLN A 87 -33.65 23.14 14.19
C GLN A 87 -33.52 21.94 13.25
N GLU A 88 -32.37 21.79 12.56
CA GLU A 88 -32.12 20.68 11.64
C GLU A 88 -32.13 19.31 12.36
N LEU A 89 -31.63 19.23 13.59
CA LEU A 89 -31.73 18.04 14.44
C LEU A 89 -33.18 17.74 14.85
N SER A 90 -33.90 18.76 15.35
CA SER A 90 -35.28 18.58 15.82
C SER A 90 -36.25 18.21 14.69
N ASP A 91 -36.02 18.74 13.49
CA ASP A 91 -36.80 18.42 12.29
C ASP A 91 -36.38 17.11 11.61
N HIS A 92 -35.31 16.47 12.10
CA HIS A 92 -34.72 15.27 11.52
C HIS A 92 -34.37 15.41 10.03
N VAL A 93 -33.80 16.56 9.64
CA VAL A 93 -33.58 16.94 8.23
C VAL A 93 -32.75 15.90 7.47
N TYR A 94 -31.82 15.22 8.14
CA TYR A 94 -30.88 14.28 7.51
C TYR A 94 -31.20 12.81 7.78
N GLN A 95 -32.20 12.51 8.61
CA GLN A 95 -32.57 11.14 8.96
C GLN A 95 -32.88 10.28 7.73
N GLU A 96 -33.64 10.80 6.76
CA GLU A 96 -33.96 10.06 5.54
C GLU A 96 -32.69 9.65 4.77
N LYS A 97 -31.72 10.56 4.63
CA LYS A 97 -30.43 10.28 3.99
C LYS A 97 -29.67 9.18 4.73
N ILE A 98 -29.61 9.25 6.06
CA ILE A 98 -28.88 8.31 6.91
C ILE A 98 -29.49 6.92 6.86
N LEU A 99 -30.83 6.83 6.88
CA LEU A 99 -31.54 5.56 6.77
C LEU A 99 -31.45 4.98 5.35
N ALA A 100 -31.47 5.82 4.32
CA ALA A 100 -31.26 5.39 2.94
C ALA A 100 -29.85 4.80 2.72
N ASP A 101 -28.81 5.42 3.29
CA ASP A 101 -27.46 4.84 3.29
C ASP A 101 -27.52 3.43 3.94
N TYR A 102 -28.08 3.28 5.14
CA TYR A 102 -28.20 1.98 5.82
C TYR A 102 -28.96 0.92 5.00
N GLU A 103 -30.10 1.29 4.40
CA GLU A 103 -30.91 0.39 3.59
C GLU A 103 -30.15 -0.09 2.35
N GLU A 104 -29.51 0.83 1.61
CA GLU A 104 -28.65 0.49 0.46
C GLU A 104 -27.56 -0.52 0.86
N TYR A 105 -26.90 -0.30 2.01
CA TYR A 105 -25.88 -1.23 2.50
C TYR A 105 -26.45 -2.60 2.92
N SER A 106 -27.67 -2.65 3.45
CA SER A 106 -28.30 -3.89 3.93
C SER A 106 -28.61 -4.89 2.81
N GLU A 107 -28.81 -4.41 1.57
CA GLU A 107 -29.06 -5.25 0.39
C GLU A 107 -27.86 -6.15 0.05
N TYR A 108 -26.65 -5.73 0.44
CA TYR A 108 -25.41 -6.47 0.18
C TYR A 108 -25.09 -7.54 1.24
N GLY A 109 -25.97 -7.71 2.24
CA GLY A 109 -25.86 -8.72 3.30
C GLY A 109 -25.27 -8.17 4.62
N PRO A 110 -24.97 -9.05 5.59
CA PRO A 110 -24.45 -8.63 6.90
C PRO A 110 -23.00 -8.13 6.77
N MET A 111 -22.85 -6.83 6.56
CA MET A 111 -21.55 -6.16 6.52
C MET A 111 -21.14 -5.67 7.91
N ALA A 112 -19.83 -5.59 8.16
CA ALA A 112 -19.29 -4.99 9.38
C ALA A 112 -18.62 -3.65 9.10
N THR A 113 -18.43 -2.86 10.15
CA THR A 113 -17.70 -1.61 10.11
C THR A 113 -16.22 -1.80 10.47
N PRO A 114 -15.26 -1.27 9.68
CA PRO A 114 -15.48 -0.65 8.37
C PRO A 114 -15.73 -1.70 7.28
N THR A 115 -16.44 -1.31 6.23
CA THR A 115 -16.46 -2.00 4.94
C THR A 115 -15.96 -1.00 3.91
N TYR A 116 -15.01 -1.42 3.06
CA TYR A 116 -14.48 -0.55 2.03
C TYR A 116 -15.21 -0.80 0.72
N VAL A 117 -15.49 0.27 -0.02
CA VAL A 117 -16.02 0.19 -1.39
C VAL A 117 -14.99 0.84 -2.30
N VAL A 118 -14.38 0.05 -3.18
CA VAL A 118 -13.40 0.54 -4.15
C VAL A 118 -13.96 0.29 -5.55
N ASN A 119 -14.17 1.36 -6.32
CA ASN A 119 -14.74 1.30 -7.68
C ASN A 119 -16.01 0.41 -7.76
N ASN A 120 -16.97 0.69 -6.88
CA ASN A 120 -18.26 -0.02 -6.76
C ASN A 120 -18.16 -1.51 -6.38
N THR A 121 -17.00 -1.98 -5.93
CA THR A 121 -16.80 -3.33 -5.42
C THR A 121 -16.62 -3.29 -3.91
N PHE A 122 -17.37 -4.14 -3.21
CA PHE A 122 -17.36 -4.23 -1.74
C PHE A 122 -16.24 -5.14 -1.24
N TYR A 123 -15.51 -4.67 -0.23
CA TYR A 123 -14.42 -5.38 0.43
C TYR A 123 -14.66 -5.40 1.95
N PRO A 124 -15.31 -6.45 2.48
CA PRO A 124 -15.52 -6.60 3.91
C PRO A 124 -14.20 -6.70 4.66
N THR A 125 -14.02 -5.95 5.75
CA THR A 125 -12.76 -5.95 6.53
C THR A 125 -12.37 -7.34 7.04
N GLN A 126 -13.32 -8.23 7.36
CA GLN A 126 -12.97 -9.58 7.81
C GLN A 126 -12.30 -10.42 6.72
N ALA A 127 -12.65 -10.20 5.46
CA ALA A 127 -12.12 -10.97 4.32
C ALA A 127 -10.92 -10.27 3.69
N PHE A 128 -11.00 -8.94 3.55
CA PHE A 128 -10.00 -8.12 2.87
C PHE A 128 -8.84 -7.72 3.78
N GLY A 129 -9.10 -7.64 5.08
CA GLY A 129 -8.17 -7.12 6.08
C GLY A 129 -8.44 -5.66 6.44
N GLY A 130 -7.63 -5.15 7.36
CA GLY A 130 -7.74 -3.77 7.85
C GLY A 130 -7.21 -2.72 6.89
N PHE A 131 -7.07 -1.49 7.39
CA PHE A 131 -6.68 -0.32 6.59
C PHE A 131 -5.36 -0.50 5.82
N GLY A 132 -4.36 -1.19 6.36
CA GLY A 132 -3.10 -1.45 5.65
C GLY A 132 -3.29 -2.20 4.32
N ARG A 133 -4.16 -3.23 4.29
CA ARG A 133 -4.48 -3.96 3.07
C ARG A 133 -5.18 -3.09 2.02
N LEU A 134 -5.99 -2.14 2.47
CA LEU A 134 -6.61 -1.15 1.58
C LEU A 134 -5.55 -0.26 0.93
N ILE A 135 -4.58 0.22 1.70
CA ILE A 135 -3.49 1.05 1.17
C ILE A 135 -2.69 0.29 0.12
N ASP A 136 -2.30 -0.95 0.42
CA ASP A 136 -1.56 -1.74 -0.55
C ASP A 136 -2.38 -2.01 -1.83
N PHE A 137 -3.69 -2.25 -1.69
CA PHE A 137 -4.58 -2.47 -2.83
C PHE A 137 -4.76 -1.21 -3.68
N ILE A 138 -4.94 -0.04 -3.07
CA ILE A 138 -4.99 1.24 -3.79
C ILE A 138 -3.66 1.50 -4.51
N ALA A 139 -2.53 1.23 -3.88
CA ALA A 139 -1.23 1.37 -4.50
C ALA A 139 -1.08 0.43 -5.72
N LEU A 140 -1.59 -0.80 -5.66
CA LEU A 140 -1.66 -1.71 -6.80
C LEU A 140 -2.58 -1.22 -7.92
N LEU A 141 -3.74 -0.63 -7.59
CA LEU A 141 -4.64 -0.05 -8.59
C LEU A 141 -3.95 1.11 -9.32
N ASN A 142 -3.25 1.98 -8.61
CA ASN A 142 -2.49 3.07 -9.22
C ASN A 142 -1.29 2.59 -10.04
N LEU A 143 -0.74 1.40 -9.73
CA LEU A 143 0.34 0.80 -10.51
C LEU A 143 -0.13 0.23 -11.86
N GLN A 144 -1.44 0.01 -12.06
CA GLN A 144 -1.97 -0.63 -13.27
C GLN A 144 -1.59 0.09 -14.56
N ASP A 145 -1.48 1.42 -14.54
CA ASP A 145 -1.09 2.22 -15.71
C ASP A 145 0.36 1.94 -16.16
N ARG A 146 1.19 1.35 -15.29
CA ARG A 146 2.57 0.94 -15.58
C ARG A 146 2.69 -0.54 -15.96
N PHE A 147 1.60 -1.31 -15.92
CA PHE A 147 1.67 -2.74 -16.25
C PHE A 147 1.94 -2.97 -17.74
N TYR A 148 2.83 -3.91 -18.03
CA TYR A 148 2.97 -4.47 -19.37
C TYR A 148 1.99 -5.62 -19.54
N SER A 149 1.36 -5.69 -20.72
CA SER A 149 0.40 -6.74 -21.05
C SER A 149 1.05 -8.10 -21.34
N THR A 150 2.34 -8.12 -21.64
CA THR A 150 3.13 -9.32 -21.95
C THR A 150 4.55 -9.15 -21.42
N PRO A 151 5.30 -10.24 -21.18
CA PRO A 151 6.74 -10.17 -20.95
C PRO A 151 7.45 -9.36 -22.05
N PRO A 152 8.55 -8.65 -21.73
CA PRO A 152 9.25 -7.82 -22.68
C PRO A 152 9.91 -8.67 -23.78
N PRO A 153 10.13 -8.09 -24.98
CA PRO A 153 10.98 -8.73 -25.98
C PRO A 153 12.41 -8.91 -25.44
N GLN A 154 13.19 -9.78 -26.08
CA GLN A 154 14.62 -9.90 -25.78
C GLN A 154 15.37 -8.63 -26.21
N VAL A 155 15.96 -7.91 -25.26
CA VAL A 155 16.72 -6.67 -25.43
C VAL A 155 18.20 -6.80 -25.05
N ILE A 156 18.60 -7.97 -24.53
CA ILE A 156 19.99 -8.31 -24.23
C ILE A 156 20.57 -9.26 -25.29
N ASP A 157 21.88 -9.15 -25.52
CA ASP A 157 22.68 -10.09 -26.31
C ASP A 157 23.48 -10.98 -25.37
N THR A 158 23.12 -12.26 -25.27
CA THR A 158 23.75 -13.22 -24.32
C THR A 158 25.19 -13.62 -24.69
N ASN A 159 25.79 -12.95 -25.68
CA ASN A 159 27.22 -13.07 -26.00
C ASN A 159 28.04 -11.88 -25.46
N LYS A 160 27.41 -10.99 -24.70
CA LYS A 160 27.98 -9.79 -24.11
C LYS A 160 27.77 -9.82 -22.60
N ASP A 161 28.59 -9.09 -21.88
CA ASP A 161 28.45 -9.00 -20.43
C ASP A 161 27.63 -7.76 -20.05
N TYR A 162 26.79 -7.88 -19.03
CA TYR A 162 25.99 -6.77 -18.52
C TYR A 162 26.31 -6.45 -17.06
N VAL A 163 26.43 -5.16 -16.77
CA VAL A 163 26.64 -4.63 -15.42
C VAL A 163 25.53 -3.64 -15.09
N ALA A 164 24.90 -3.81 -13.92
CA ALA A 164 23.91 -2.89 -13.40
C ALA A 164 24.48 -2.09 -12.22
N THR A 165 24.28 -0.78 -12.21
CA THR A 165 24.63 0.08 -11.08
C THR A 165 23.35 0.63 -10.46
N ILE A 166 23.03 0.17 -9.25
CA ILE A 166 21.95 0.70 -8.43
C ILE A 166 22.46 1.94 -7.72
N GLN A 167 21.93 3.11 -8.10
CA GLN A 167 22.28 4.38 -7.48
C GLN A 167 21.32 4.67 -6.34
N THR A 168 21.83 4.87 -5.13
CA THR A 168 21.03 5.19 -3.95
C THR A 168 21.51 6.48 -3.29
N GLU A 169 20.80 6.95 -2.26
CA GLU A 169 21.31 8.03 -1.41
C GLU A 169 22.53 7.61 -0.55
N ARG A 170 22.71 6.31 -0.32
CA ARG A 170 23.80 5.74 0.49
C ARG A 170 25.09 5.49 -0.31
N GLY A 171 25.03 5.61 -1.63
CA GLY A 171 26.10 5.27 -2.57
C GLY A 171 25.61 4.27 -3.63
N ASP A 172 26.56 3.79 -4.42
CA ASP A 172 26.28 2.90 -5.54
C ASP A 172 26.51 1.44 -5.16
N ILE A 173 25.69 0.55 -5.71
CA ILE A 173 25.83 -0.91 -5.62
C ILE A 173 25.95 -1.44 -7.05
N VAL A 174 27.07 -2.08 -7.39
CA VAL A 174 27.38 -2.55 -8.74
C VAL A 174 27.20 -4.06 -8.81
N ILE A 175 26.42 -4.53 -9.76
CA ILE A 175 26.05 -5.94 -9.95
C ILE A 175 26.54 -6.39 -11.32
N GLU A 176 27.31 -7.49 -11.34
CA GLU A 176 27.59 -8.25 -12.56
C GLU A 176 26.43 -9.24 -12.77
N LEU A 177 25.80 -9.19 -13.96
CA LEU A 177 24.63 -10.00 -14.29
C LEU A 177 25.04 -11.31 -14.96
N TYR A 178 24.22 -12.35 -14.78
CA TYR A 178 24.44 -13.69 -15.36
C TYR A 178 23.55 -13.90 -16.60
N ASP A 179 23.67 -13.00 -17.57
CA ASP A 179 22.81 -12.93 -18.76
C ASP A 179 22.82 -14.20 -19.63
N ASP A 180 23.94 -14.94 -19.67
CA ASP A 180 24.10 -16.16 -20.43
C ASP A 180 23.40 -17.38 -19.79
N GLN A 181 23.39 -17.42 -18.45
CA GLN A 181 22.87 -18.51 -17.65
C GLN A 181 21.38 -18.37 -17.33
N VAL A 182 20.90 -17.13 -17.15
CA VAL A 182 19.50 -16.82 -16.80
C VAL A 182 18.93 -15.69 -17.68
N PRO A 183 18.92 -15.88 -19.01
CA PRO A 183 18.64 -14.83 -19.98
C PRO A 183 17.24 -14.23 -19.88
N VAL A 184 16.22 -14.96 -19.42
CA VAL A 184 14.85 -14.42 -19.34
C VAL A 184 14.72 -13.43 -18.18
N ASN A 185 15.21 -13.80 -17.00
CA ASN A 185 15.11 -12.96 -15.80
C ASN A 185 16.06 -11.76 -15.88
N VAL A 186 17.28 -11.94 -16.40
CA VAL A 186 18.20 -10.81 -16.65
C VAL A 186 17.62 -9.88 -17.70
N ASN A 187 17.00 -10.39 -18.77
CA ASN A 187 16.34 -9.55 -19.76
C ASN A 187 15.21 -8.70 -19.15
N SER A 188 14.39 -9.29 -18.29
CA SER A 188 13.34 -8.56 -17.56
C SER A 188 13.94 -7.43 -16.71
N PHE A 189 14.96 -7.73 -15.91
CA PHE A 189 15.63 -6.74 -15.07
C PHE A 189 16.24 -5.59 -15.88
N VAL A 190 16.98 -5.91 -16.96
CA VAL A 190 17.62 -4.90 -17.84
C VAL A 190 16.58 -4.05 -18.56
N PHE A 191 15.52 -4.67 -19.08
CA PHE A 191 14.43 -3.95 -19.74
C PHE A 191 13.76 -2.96 -18.79
N LEU A 192 13.37 -3.42 -17.60
CA LEU A 192 12.71 -2.60 -16.58
C LEU A 192 13.61 -1.47 -16.07
N ALA A 193 14.91 -1.73 -15.89
CA ALA A 193 15.88 -0.70 -15.52
C ALA A 193 15.98 0.40 -16.59
N ARG A 194 16.07 0.02 -17.88
CA ARG A 194 16.13 0.98 -18.99
C ARG A 194 14.83 1.79 -19.16
N ASP A 195 13.69 1.24 -18.76
CA ASP A 195 12.39 1.92 -18.81
C ASP A 195 12.11 2.80 -17.57
N GLY A 196 13.05 2.85 -16.61
CA GLY A 196 12.88 3.63 -15.37
C GLY A 196 11.93 2.98 -14.36
N TRP A 197 11.67 1.67 -14.46
CA TRP A 197 10.78 0.96 -13.53
C TRP A 197 11.22 1.11 -12.07
N TYR A 198 12.53 1.09 -11.85
CA TYR A 198 13.18 1.12 -10.53
C TYR A 198 13.46 2.53 -10.00
N ASP A 199 13.20 3.57 -10.79
CA ASP A 199 13.43 4.95 -10.37
C ASP A 199 12.43 5.34 -9.26
N GLY A 200 12.95 5.86 -8.14
CA GLY A 200 12.15 6.20 -6.97
C GLY A 200 11.70 4.98 -6.15
N VAL A 201 12.13 3.76 -6.50
CA VAL A 201 11.67 2.54 -5.82
C VAL A 201 12.47 2.30 -4.54
N THR A 202 11.80 2.08 -3.42
CA THR A 202 12.46 1.82 -2.14
C THR A 202 12.87 0.36 -1.95
N PHE A 203 13.94 0.13 -1.19
CA PHE A 203 14.19 -1.15 -0.53
C PHE A 203 13.15 -1.37 0.58
N HIS A 204 11.98 -1.89 0.22
CA HIS A 204 10.82 -2.01 1.11
C HIS A 204 10.95 -3.11 2.17
N ARG A 205 11.93 -4.00 2.04
CA ARG A 205 12.22 -5.05 3.02
C ARG A 205 13.73 -5.25 3.16
N VAL A 206 14.29 -4.84 4.29
CA VAL A 206 15.71 -4.96 4.63
C VAL A 206 15.83 -5.65 5.97
N ILE A 207 16.28 -6.91 5.95
CA ILE A 207 16.50 -7.73 7.14
C ILE A 207 18.01 -7.85 7.37
N PRO A 208 18.57 -7.19 8.40
CA PRO A 208 19.99 -7.30 8.73
C PRO A 208 20.45 -8.75 8.84
N GLY A 209 21.58 -9.06 8.19
CA GLY A 209 22.13 -10.42 8.15
C GLY A 209 21.43 -11.39 7.20
N PHE A 210 20.36 -10.98 6.50
CA PHE A 210 19.67 -11.85 5.54
C PHE A 210 19.60 -11.26 4.14
N VAL A 211 18.66 -10.34 3.86
CA VAL A 211 18.46 -9.77 2.52
C VAL A 211 18.01 -8.31 2.56
N ALA A 212 18.35 -7.57 1.51
CA ALA A 212 17.68 -6.33 1.11
C ALA A 212 16.89 -6.55 -0.17
N GLN A 213 15.59 -6.29 -0.15
CA GLN A 213 14.65 -6.53 -1.25
C GLN A 213 14.02 -5.23 -1.74
N ALA A 214 13.94 -5.10 -3.07
CA ALA A 214 13.42 -3.94 -3.79
C ALA A 214 12.68 -4.37 -5.08
N GLY A 215 12.37 -3.41 -5.95
CA GLY A 215 11.77 -3.65 -7.27
C GLY A 215 10.24 -3.66 -7.31
N ASP A 216 9.61 -3.23 -6.21
CA ASP A 216 8.18 -2.96 -6.12
C ASP A 216 7.93 -1.45 -6.02
N PRO A 217 7.40 -0.80 -7.08
CA PRO A 217 7.11 0.63 -7.04
C PRO A 217 6.03 1.07 -6.04
N THR A 218 5.22 0.14 -5.54
CA THR A 218 4.27 0.44 -4.45
C THR A 218 4.92 0.42 -3.07
N GLY A 219 6.09 -0.20 -2.92
CA GLY A 219 6.72 -0.46 -1.63
C GLY A 219 5.97 -1.44 -0.71
N SER A 220 4.87 -2.05 -1.16
CA SER A 220 4.04 -2.96 -0.35
C SER A 220 4.60 -4.39 -0.27
N GLY A 221 5.50 -4.75 -1.18
CA GLY A 221 5.93 -6.12 -1.46
C GLY A 221 5.00 -6.88 -2.43
N MET A 222 3.89 -6.27 -2.89
CA MET A 222 2.92 -6.90 -3.78
C MET A 222 2.96 -6.40 -5.23
N GLY A 223 3.65 -5.29 -5.51
CA GLY A 223 3.72 -4.73 -6.87
C GLY A 223 4.60 -5.56 -7.80
N TYR A 224 4.25 -5.50 -9.08
CA TYR A 224 4.83 -6.29 -10.16
C TYR A 224 4.57 -5.61 -11.51
N PRO A 225 5.26 -5.99 -12.60
CA PRO A 225 5.18 -5.29 -13.88
C PRO A 225 4.01 -5.73 -14.76
N GLY A 226 3.01 -6.44 -14.24
CA GLY A 226 1.91 -7.01 -15.04
C GLY A 226 2.19 -8.39 -15.64
N TYR A 227 3.43 -8.88 -15.54
CA TYR A 227 3.83 -10.22 -15.97
C TYR A 227 4.73 -10.92 -14.94
N ARG A 228 4.98 -12.21 -15.17
CA ARG A 228 5.93 -13.04 -14.41
C ARG A 228 6.91 -13.71 -15.37
N CYS A 229 8.07 -14.07 -14.84
CA CYS A 229 9.09 -14.85 -15.55
C CYS A 229 9.18 -16.24 -14.90
N ASP A 230 9.30 -17.28 -15.72
CA ASP A 230 9.62 -18.61 -15.19
C ASP A 230 10.99 -18.60 -14.52
N ASP A 231 11.15 -19.46 -13.52
CA ASP A 231 12.41 -19.55 -12.79
C ASP A 231 13.49 -20.24 -13.63
N GLU A 232 14.70 -19.67 -13.61
CA GLU A 232 15.87 -20.20 -14.31
C GLU A 232 16.88 -20.72 -13.26
N ILE A 233 16.60 -21.90 -12.72
CA ILE A 233 17.41 -22.51 -11.66
C ILE A 233 18.63 -23.22 -12.25
N VAL A 234 19.83 -22.67 -12.00
CA VAL A 234 21.11 -23.22 -12.44
C VAL A 234 21.84 -23.84 -11.24
N SER A 235 22.17 -25.13 -11.31
CA SER A 235 22.73 -25.86 -10.15
C SER A 235 24.10 -25.36 -9.67
N THR A 236 24.83 -24.62 -10.51
CA THR A 236 26.13 -24.02 -10.18
C THR A 236 26.01 -22.63 -9.56
N LEU A 237 24.83 -22.02 -9.61
CA LEU A 237 24.56 -20.74 -8.96
C LEU A 237 23.89 -21.04 -7.61
N THR A 238 24.55 -20.63 -6.53
CA THR A 238 24.06 -20.83 -5.16
C THR A 238 24.20 -19.55 -4.34
N TYR A 239 23.39 -19.42 -3.30
CA TYR A 239 23.45 -18.36 -2.29
C TYR A 239 24.51 -18.68 -1.23
N ASP A 240 25.74 -18.97 -1.66
CA ASP A 240 26.84 -19.45 -0.81
C ASP A 240 27.62 -18.34 -0.10
N LYS A 241 27.32 -17.08 -0.41
CA LYS A 241 28.01 -15.88 0.10
C LYS A 241 27.11 -14.65 0.09
N ALA A 242 27.62 -13.58 0.69
CA ALA A 242 27.00 -12.26 0.61
C ALA A 242 27.08 -11.67 -0.82
N GLY A 243 26.10 -10.86 -1.18
CA GLY A 243 26.06 -10.12 -2.44
C GLY A 243 25.49 -10.91 -3.61
N VAL A 244 24.92 -12.09 -3.38
CA VAL A 244 24.19 -12.82 -4.43
C VAL A 244 22.86 -12.11 -4.67
N VAL A 245 22.52 -11.86 -5.93
CA VAL A 245 21.30 -11.15 -6.34
C VAL A 245 20.30 -12.13 -6.90
N GLY A 246 19.14 -12.23 -6.26
CA GLY A 246 18.07 -13.15 -6.64
C GLY A 246 16.77 -12.44 -7.02
N MET A 247 15.94 -13.08 -7.84
CA MET A 247 14.59 -12.61 -8.13
C MET A 247 13.61 -13.08 -7.05
N ALA A 248 12.75 -12.19 -6.59
CA ALA A 248 11.70 -12.54 -5.65
C ALA A 248 10.55 -13.28 -6.37
N SER A 249 9.97 -14.26 -5.69
CA SER A 249 8.80 -15.01 -6.14
C SER A 249 7.74 -15.07 -5.03
N ALA A 250 6.58 -15.68 -5.30
CA ALA A 250 5.56 -15.91 -4.28
C ALA A 250 5.91 -17.10 -3.34
N GLY A 251 7.12 -17.66 -3.48
CA GLY A 251 7.64 -18.79 -2.72
C GLY A 251 8.24 -19.87 -3.63
N PRO A 252 8.85 -20.91 -3.03
CA PRO A 252 9.44 -22.02 -3.76
C PRO A 252 8.49 -22.65 -4.78
N GLY A 253 8.96 -22.84 -6.01
CA GLY A 253 8.19 -23.46 -7.10
C GLY A 253 7.15 -22.54 -7.74
N THR A 254 7.26 -21.22 -7.55
CA THR A 254 6.41 -20.22 -8.21
C THR A 254 7.25 -19.31 -9.10
N SER A 255 6.69 -18.86 -10.22
CA SER A 255 7.38 -17.95 -11.14
C SER A 255 7.76 -16.62 -10.47
N SER A 256 8.98 -16.18 -10.75
CA SER A 256 9.54 -14.87 -10.39
C SER A 256 8.60 -13.71 -10.74
N ILE A 257 8.53 -12.70 -9.85
CA ILE A 257 7.61 -11.54 -9.94
C ILE A 257 8.04 -10.55 -11.05
N GLY A 258 9.08 -10.88 -11.84
CA GLY A 258 9.53 -10.13 -13.01
C GLY A 258 10.35 -8.88 -12.68
N SER A 259 9.95 -8.13 -11.66
CA SER A 259 10.62 -6.88 -11.26
C SER A 259 11.32 -6.93 -9.91
N GLN A 260 10.74 -7.62 -8.93
CA GLN A 260 11.27 -7.63 -7.57
C GLN A 260 12.52 -8.49 -7.46
N PHE A 261 13.54 -7.96 -6.81
CA PHE A 261 14.83 -8.62 -6.59
C PHE A 261 15.30 -8.41 -5.16
N PHE A 262 16.27 -9.22 -4.73
CA PHE A 262 16.91 -9.07 -3.44
C PHE A 262 18.42 -9.32 -3.52
N ILE A 263 19.16 -8.72 -2.58
CA ILE A 263 20.60 -8.86 -2.40
C ILE A 263 20.84 -9.55 -1.07
N THR A 264 21.60 -10.66 -1.05
CA THR A 264 21.95 -11.34 0.20
C THR A 264 23.01 -10.56 0.99
N TYR A 265 22.86 -10.52 2.32
CA TYR A 265 23.87 -9.94 3.22
C TYR A 265 24.86 -10.98 3.76
N ASP A 266 24.55 -12.26 3.64
CA ASP A 266 25.39 -13.39 4.01
C ASP A 266 25.00 -14.61 3.16
N ALA A 267 25.70 -15.73 3.34
CA ALA A 267 25.29 -17.01 2.77
C ALA A 267 23.85 -17.36 3.22
N ALA A 268 23.01 -17.75 2.26
CA ALA A 268 21.61 -18.08 2.46
C ALA A 268 21.23 -19.38 1.72
N PRO A 269 21.89 -20.53 2.01
CA PRO A 269 21.69 -21.78 1.26
C PRO A 269 20.25 -22.32 1.32
N GLN A 270 19.44 -21.87 2.27
CA GLN A 270 18.00 -22.16 2.31
C GLN A 270 17.23 -21.62 1.09
N LEU A 271 17.81 -20.67 0.34
CA LEU A 271 17.24 -20.11 -0.88
C LEU A 271 17.65 -20.89 -2.14
N ASP A 272 18.65 -21.78 -2.05
CA ASP A 272 19.16 -22.54 -3.18
C ASP A 272 18.07 -23.38 -3.83
N GLY A 273 18.01 -23.35 -5.17
CA GLY A 273 17.02 -24.08 -5.95
C GLY A 273 15.59 -23.53 -5.89
N ASN A 274 15.35 -22.46 -5.12
CA ASN A 274 14.02 -21.90 -4.92
C ASN A 274 13.81 -20.51 -5.55
N TYR A 275 14.89 -19.80 -5.87
CA TYR A 275 14.88 -18.45 -6.42
C TYR A 275 15.96 -18.29 -7.47
N THR A 276 15.60 -17.76 -8.65
CA THR A 276 16.55 -17.46 -9.75
C THR A 276 17.62 -16.49 -9.28
N ILE A 277 18.90 -16.83 -9.49
CA ILE A 277 20.04 -15.93 -9.25
C ILE A 277 20.35 -15.19 -10.55
N ILE A 278 20.27 -13.87 -10.55
CA ILE A 278 20.48 -13.03 -11.74
C ILE A 278 21.84 -12.34 -11.79
N GLY A 279 22.60 -12.40 -10.70
CA GLY A 279 23.91 -11.77 -10.67
C GLY A 279 24.55 -11.77 -9.29
N GLN A 280 25.63 -11.01 -9.18
CA GLN A 280 26.37 -10.82 -7.95
C GLN A 280 26.86 -9.37 -7.82
N VAL A 281 26.75 -8.82 -6.62
CA VAL A 281 27.36 -7.53 -6.28
C VAL A 281 28.88 -7.66 -6.34
N VAL A 282 29.51 -6.87 -7.21
CA VAL A 282 30.96 -6.79 -7.39
C VAL A 282 31.56 -5.57 -6.70
N GLU A 283 30.79 -4.49 -6.52
CA GLU A 283 31.19 -3.30 -5.76
C GLU A 283 30.01 -2.75 -4.93
N GLY A 284 30.29 -2.09 -3.81
CA GLY A 284 29.24 -1.44 -2.99
C GLY A 284 28.51 -2.35 -2.00
N MET A 285 29.07 -3.53 -1.65
CA MET A 285 28.48 -4.35 -0.57
C MET A 285 28.46 -3.65 0.80
N ASP A 286 29.38 -2.72 1.06
CA ASP A 286 29.35 -1.91 2.27
C ASP A 286 28.24 -0.85 2.24
N VAL A 287 27.83 -0.39 1.04
CA VAL A 287 26.66 0.46 0.82
C VAL A 287 25.39 -0.35 1.09
N ALA A 288 25.27 -1.54 0.50
CA ALA A 288 24.14 -2.43 0.72
C ALA A 288 23.93 -2.68 2.23
N ARG A 289 24.99 -2.98 2.99
CA ARG A 289 24.91 -3.21 4.45
C ARG A 289 24.48 -1.98 5.27
N LYS A 290 24.50 -0.77 4.70
CA LYS A 290 24.07 0.47 5.36
C LYS A 290 22.62 0.84 5.04
N LEU A 291 21.93 0.07 4.21
CA LEU A 291 20.51 0.27 3.96
C LEU A 291 19.72 0.14 5.27
N THR A 292 18.72 1.00 5.40
CA THR A 292 17.86 1.19 6.55
C THR A 292 17.06 -0.09 6.79
N PRO A 293 17.19 -0.73 7.96
CA PRO A 293 16.36 -1.89 8.29
C PRO A 293 14.88 -1.53 8.25
N VAL A 294 14.11 -2.29 7.50
CA VAL A 294 12.67 -2.06 7.32
C VAL A 294 11.97 -3.38 7.04
N GLU A 295 10.79 -3.56 7.61
CA GLU A 295 9.87 -4.62 7.23
C GLU A 295 8.55 -4.00 6.75
N PRO A 296 7.85 -4.64 5.80
CA PRO A 296 6.55 -4.18 5.34
C PRO A 296 5.58 -3.95 6.51
N GLY A 297 4.90 -2.81 6.52
CA GLY A 297 3.91 -2.45 7.55
C GLY A 297 4.46 -1.80 8.82
N GLN A 298 5.77 -1.56 8.95
CA GLN A 298 6.36 -0.88 10.12
C GLN A 298 6.28 0.66 10.07
N GLY A 299 5.79 1.25 8.97
CA GLY A 299 5.74 2.71 8.80
C GLY A 299 7.11 3.39 8.68
N ILE A 300 8.17 2.61 8.44
CA ILE A 300 9.50 3.10 8.12
C ILE A 300 9.66 3.09 6.60
N THR A 301 10.11 4.21 6.03
CA THR A 301 10.45 4.29 4.61
C THR A 301 11.86 3.76 4.40
N GLY A 302 12.03 2.76 3.53
CA GLY A 302 13.34 2.24 3.14
C GLY A 302 14.10 3.22 2.24
N ASP A 303 15.41 3.02 2.08
CA ASP A 303 16.20 3.88 1.19
C ASP A 303 15.77 3.70 -0.28
N GLU A 304 15.83 4.80 -1.03
CA GLU A 304 15.37 4.89 -2.40
C GLU A 304 16.47 4.49 -3.41
N ILE A 305 16.07 3.75 -4.44
CA ILE A 305 16.80 3.60 -5.70
C ILE A 305 16.51 4.84 -6.53
N LYS A 306 17.51 5.71 -6.70
CA LYS A 306 17.40 6.88 -7.56
C LYS A 306 17.19 6.47 -9.01
N THR A 307 18.02 5.52 -9.47
CA THR A 307 17.90 4.86 -10.76
C THR A 307 18.81 3.63 -10.82
N ILE A 308 18.62 2.79 -11.84
CA ILE A 308 19.52 1.68 -12.18
C ILE A 308 20.06 1.89 -13.59
N SER A 309 21.36 2.13 -13.73
CA SER A 309 22.00 2.22 -15.05
C SER A 309 22.53 0.86 -15.50
N ILE A 310 22.39 0.55 -16.79
CA ILE A 310 22.88 -0.70 -17.40
C ILE A 310 24.04 -0.38 -18.35
N GLU A 311 25.19 -0.99 -18.10
CA GLU A 311 26.36 -1.02 -18.99
C GLU A 311 26.39 -2.37 -19.74
N GLU A 312 26.64 -2.31 -21.05
CA GLU A 312 26.83 -3.47 -21.93
C GLU A 312 28.29 -3.49 -22.40
N ARG A 313 28.97 -4.63 -22.26
CA ARG A 313 30.42 -4.79 -22.53
C ARG A 313 30.71 -5.74 -23.69
#